data_AF-A0A7K2YDF0-F1
#
_entry.id   AF-A0A7K2YDF0-F1
#
_cell.length_a   1.000
_cell.length_b   1.000
_cell.length_c   1.000
_cell.angle_alpha   90.00
_cell.angle_beta   90.00
_cell.angle_gamma   90.00
#
_symmetry.space_group_name_H-M   'P 1'
#
loop_
_entity.id
_entity.type
_entity.pdbx_description
1 polymer ?
#
loop_
_entity_poly.entity_id
_entity_poly.type
_entity_poly.pdbx_seq_one_letter_code
_entity_poly.pdbx_strand_id
1 'polypeptide(L)'
;MNRPPRLLGRDEIDRLMARHEGEYDALTARLMELEDHPGRRLLEGGSLTGRTADEWARCRRAIALLWGHREAYGDVLDRAREVRGRRGKPLRAELEELSFLLLGASARLAAQDVPLNLRGLTDPTMHVGTLSLHDVVAEMSPAWDEVTDVVGRADVVWSNLVPVLDRFDGEVAATDTGIRELGGPDAAPEPTEALDAVRSRVEAARRLVASDPLALTTATRERIGDVDLTAIERALREVSDAVRQLTLVRERFEDRTGRLGSVLEELEYQEGDTARRRVHVLSRISDKRVPEVPLRAATLRDRLSSLAELGRAGDWARISRELSELENDAEEARERLQATRAHIDAPLAKRDELRGLVQSYRAMASRGGHAELGPLESLYVHAKDLLWRAPCELDVATRVVTRYQEAVIAAQRNERAADKGEQR
;
A
#
# COMPACT_ATOMS: atom_id res chain seq x y z
N MET A 1 57.14 -7.73 50.25
CA MET A 1 58.55 -7.26 50.15
C MET A 1 58.83 -6.91 48.69
N ASN A 2 58.56 -5.67 48.28
CA ASN A 2 58.82 -5.20 46.92
C ASN A 2 60.31 -4.84 46.81
N ARG A 3 61.03 -5.52 45.91
CA ARG A 3 62.39 -5.15 45.51
C ARG A 3 62.32 -3.72 44.93
N PRO A 4 63.23 -2.79 45.29
CA PRO A 4 63.24 -1.48 44.64
C PRO A 4 63.45 -1.68 43.13
N PRO A 5 62.64 -1.03 42.28
CA PRO A 5 62.74 -1.19 40.84
C PRO A 5 64.14 -0.78 40.36
N ARG A 6 64.57 -1.40 39.26
CA ARG A 6 65.85 -1.09 38.63
C ARG A 6 65.91 0.41 38.33
N LEU A 7 67.02 1.05 38.70
CA LEU A 7 67.28 2.45 38.35
C LEU A 7 67.44 2.57 36.83
N LEU A 8 66.60 3.39 36.20
CA LEU A 8 66.61 3.64 34.77
C LEU A 8 67.48 4.85 34.42
N GLY A 9 68.11 4.80 33.25
CA GLY A 9 68.79 5.96 32.67
C GLY A 9 67.80 6.97 32.09
N ARG A 10 68.22 8.22 31.87
CA ARG A 10 67.36 9.28 31.29
C ARG A 10 66.70 8.85 29.97
N ASP A 11 67.47 8.35 29.03
CA ASP A 11 66.96 7.96 27.71
C ASP A 11 66.02 6.74 27.78
N GLU A 12 66.16 5.91 28.82
CA GLU A 12 65.31 4.75 29.08
C GLU A 12 63.98 5.19 29.70
N ILE A 13 64.02 6.16 30.63
CA ILE A 13 62.82 6.81 31.19
C ILE A 13 62.03 7.54 30.10
N ASP A 14 62.69 8.36 29.28
CA ASP A 14 62.01 9.12 28.21
C ASP A 14 61.34 8.17 27.20
N ARG A 15 61.98 7.04 26.88
CA ARG A 15 61.39 5.97 26.05
C ARG A 15 60.20 5.27 26.72
N LEU A 16 60.31 4.95 28.01
CA LEU A 16 59.27 4.24 28.75
C LEU A 16 58.05 5.14 29.00
N MET A 17 58.26 6.42 29.27
CA MET A 17 57.19 7.42 29.33
C MET A 17 56.45 7.51 28.00
N ALA A 18 57.17 7.70 26.88
CA ALA A 18 56.55 7.78 25.56
C ALA A 18 55.74 6.51 25.21
N ARG A 19 56.22 5.33 25.63
CA ARG A 19 55.48 4.07 25.47
C ARG A 19 54.18 4.06 26.29
N HIS A 20 54.25 4.39 27.59
CA HIS A 20 53.07 4.39 28.44
C HIS A 20 52.07 5.50 28.07
N GLU A 21 52.53 6.62 27.52
CA GLU A 21 51.66 7.63 26.92
C GLU A 21 50.88 7.05 25.74
N GLY A 22 51.55 6.36 24.81
CA GLY A 22 50.87 5.67 23.72
C GLY A 22 49.90 4.56 24.19
N GLU A 23 50.25 3.83 25.24
CA GLU A 23 49.35 2.84 25.86
C GLU A 23 48.12 3.51 26.49
N TYR A 24 48.30 4.63 27.18
CA TYR A 24 47.20 5.41 27.78
C TYR A 24 46.25 6.00 26.74
N ASP A 25 46.80 6.54 25.65
CA ASP A 25 46.01 7.08 24.54
C ASP A 25 45.20 5.96 23.87
N ALA A 26 45.81 4.80 23.63
CA ALA A 26 45.11 3.63 23.08
C ALA A 26 44.02 3.09 24.02
N LEU A 27 44.28 3.05 25.33
CA LEU A 27 43.29 2.70 26.35
C LEU A 27 42.10 3.66 26.35
N THR A 28 42.39 4.97 26.33
CA THR A 28 41.37 6.01 26.30
C THR A 28 40.53 5.88 25.03
N ALA A 29 41.16 5.72 23.85
CA ALA A 29 40.45 5.54 22.60
C ALA A 29 39.48 4.34 22.63
N ARG A 30 39.93 3.19 23.12
CA ARG A 30 39.10 1.98 23.26
C ARG A 30 37.92 2.19 24.21
N LEU A 31 38.13 2.86 25.34
CA LEU A 31 37.03 3.15 26.28
C LEU A 31 35.99 4.10 25.66
N MET A 32 36.40 5.03 24.81
CA MET A 32 35.49 5.89 24.05
C MET A 32 34.73 5.09 22.98
N GLU A 33 35.40 4.19 22.25
CA GLU A 33 34.74 3.28 21.31
C GLU A 33 33.65 2.43 21.99
N LEU A 34 33.92 1.98 23.22
CA LEU A 34 32.94 1.24 24.03
C LEU A 34 31.75 2.12 24.46
N GLU A 35 31.98 3.39 24.78
CA GLU A 35 30.91 4.34 25.13
C GLU A 35 29.98 4.60 23.95
N ASP A 36 30.56 4.73 22.75
CA ASP A 36 29.84 4.95 21.50
C ASP A 36 29.19 3.69 20.91
N HIS A 37 29.45 2.52 21.51
CA HIS A 37 28.95 1.26 21.00
C HIS A 37 27.41 1.23 21.02
N PRO A 38 26.73 0.89 19.89
CA PRO A 38 25.27 0.87 19.80
C PRO A 38 24.59 -0.02 20.86
N GLY A 39 25.08 -1.25 21.03
CA GLY A 39 24.61 -2.16 22.08
C GLY A 39 24.69 -1.58 23.49
N ARG A 40 25.68 -0.74 23.80
CA ARG A 40 25.79 -0.08 25.11
C ARG A 40 24.72 0.99 25.27
N ARG A 41 24.60 1.90 24.30
CA ARG A 41 23.58 2.98 24.33
C ARG A 41 22.17 2.43 24.49
N LEU A 42 21.90 1.29 23.86
CA LEU A 42 20.64 0.58 24.01
C LEU A 42 20.39 0.10 25.44
N LEU A 43 21.37 -0.55 26.06
CA LEU A 43 21.26 -1.04 27.43
C LEU A 43 21.16 0.12 28.44
N GLU A 44 21.86 1.23 28.19
CA GLU A 44 21.84 2.41 29.06
C GLU A 44 20.46 3.11 29.06
N GLY A 45 19.78 3.19 27.90
CA GLY A 45 18.50 3.87 27.75
C GLY A 45 17.25 3.03 28.05
N GLY A 46 17.40 1.72 28.24
CA GLY A 46 16.28 0.78 28.36
C GLY A 46 15.79 0.53 29.79
N SER A 47 14.49 0.22 29.94
CA SER A 47 13.94 -0.38 31.17
C SER A 47 14.19 -1.88 31.15
N LEU A 48 15.40 -2.29 31.53
CA LEU A 48 15.86 -3.67 31.46
C LEU A 48 15.23 -4.55 32.54
N THR A 49 15.00 -5.81 32.20
CA THR A 49 14.42 -6.84 33.07
C THR A 49 15.16 -8.16 32.92
N GLY A 50 14.92 -9.11 33.82
CA GLY A 50 15.40 -10.48 33.70
C GLY A 50 16.91 -10.59 33.56
N ARG A 51 17.36 -11.43 32.62
CA ARG A 51 18.78 -11.75 32.43
C ARG A 51 19.58 -10.52 32.01
N THR A 52 18.99 -9.68 31.18
CA THR A 52 19.64 -8.46 30.70
C THR A 52 19.91 -7.48 31.83
N ALA A 53 18.97 -7.29 32.76
CA ALA A 53 19.17 -6.41 33.91
C ALA A 53 20.33 -6.90 34.80
N ASP A 54 20.41 -8.20 35.06
CA ASP A 54 21.44 -8.81 35.90
C ASP A 54 22.84 -8.72 35.28
N GLU A 55 22.96 -9.04 33.99
CA GLU A 55 24.21 -8.93 33.23
C GLU A 55 24.63 -7.45 33.10
N TRP A 56 23.72 -6.55 32.75
CA TRP A 56 24.02 -5.13 32.62
C TRP A 56 24.47 -4.49 33.95
N ALA A 57 23.85 -4.87 35.07
CA ALA A 57 24.28 -4.38 36.37
C ALA A 57 25.72 -4.79 36.72
N ARG A 58 26.18 -5.98 36.28
CA ARG A 58 27.58 -6.39 36.37
C ARG A 58 28.47 -5.57 35.44
N CYS A 59 28.08 -5.43 34.18
CA CYS A 59 28.83 -4.62 33.21
C CYS A 59 29.00 -3.17 33.64
N ARG A 60 27.99 -2.51 34.23
CA ARG A 60 28.14 -1.13 34.75
C ARG A 60 29.22 -1.03 35.81
N ARG A 61 29.37 -2.04 36.68
CA ARG A 61 30.45 -2.07 37.68
C ARG A 61 31.81 -2.28 37.03
N ALA A 62 31.90 -3.18 36.04
CA ALA A 62 33.11 -3.38 35.26
C ALA A 62 33.51 -2.11 34.49
N ILE A 63 32.56 -1.40 33.89
CA ILE A 63 32.76 -0.10 33.23
C ILE A 63 33.30 0.94 34.21
N ALA A 64 32.71 1.06 35.40
CA ALA A 64 33.21 1.98 36.42
C ALA A 64 34.64 1.65 36.85
N LEU A 65 34.95 0.36 37.01
CA LEU A 65 36.30 -0.12 37.30
C LEU A 65 37.29 0.29 36.19
N LEU A 66 36.94 0.06 34.92
CA LEU A 66 37.78 0.44 33.77
C LEU A 66 38.11 1.94 33.76
N TRP A 67 37.12 2.80 34.00
CA TRP A 67 37.32 4.24 34.07
C TRP A 67 38.17 4.66 35.27
N GLY A 68 37.93 4.10 36.46
CA GLY A 68 38.76 4.36 37.63
C GLY A 68 40.22 3.90 37.45
N HIS A 69 40.43 2.78 36.75
CA HIS A 69 41.77 2.27 36.43
C HIS A 69 42.49 3.16 35.40
N ARG A 70 41.76 3.67 34.39
CA ARG A 70 42.29 4.67 33.46
C ARG A 70 42.70 5.95 34.20
N GLU A 71 41.86 6.47 35.08
CA GLU A 71 42.19 7.67 35.88
C GLU A 71 43.46 7.45 36.71
N ALA A 72 43.55 6.33 37.43
CA ALA A 72 44.74 5.99 38.21
C ALA A 72 46.01 5.82 37.36
N TYR A 73 45.89 5.34 36.13
CA TYR A 73 46.99 5.28 35.16
C TYR A 73 47.43 6.68 34.73
N GLY A 74 46.47 7.55 34.39
CA GLY A 74 46.71 8.95 34.02
C GLY A 74 47.41 9.74 35.12
N ASP A 75 46.97 9.59 36.37
CA ASP A 75 47.57 10.24 37.55
C ASP A 75 49.04 9.86 37.76
N VAL A 76 49.45 8.63 37.40
CA VAL A 76 50.87 8.23 37.45
C VAL A 76 51.65 8.92 36.35
N LEU A 77 51.12 9.00 35.13
CA LEU A 77 51.76 9.69 34.02
C LEU A 77 51.91 11.18 34.26
N ASP A 78 50.90 11.84 34.80
CA ASP A 78 50.95 13.26 35.13
C ASP A 78 51.99 13.56 36.21
N ARG A 79 52.06 12.72 37.26
CA ARG A 79 53.15 12.79 38.24
C ARG A 79 54.52 12.56 37.61
N ALA A 80 54.66 11.58 36.71
CA ALA A 80 55.92 11.33 36.01
C ALA A 80 56.34 12.53 35.13
N ARG A 81 55.40 13.17 34.43
CA ARG A 81 55.63 14.39 33.64
C ARG A 81 56.07 15.56 34.53
N GLU A 82 55.40 15.75 35.65
CA GLU A 82 55.75 16.80 36.62
C GLU A 82 57.19 16.61 37.11
N VAL A 83 57.53 15.41 37.60
CA VAL A 83 58.88 15.08 38.09
C VAL A 83 59.94 15.26 36.99
N ARG A 84 59.63 14.82 35.76
CA ARG A 84 60.54 14.96 34.61
C ARG A 84 60.72 16.41 34.15
N GLY A 85 59.71 17.25 34.35
CA GLY A 85 59.68 18.67 34.00
C GLY A 85 60.34 19.61 35.01
N ARG A 86 60.57 19.16 36.25
CA ARG A 86 61.21 19.96 37.32
C ARG A 86 62.60 20.47 36.93
N ARG A 87 63.38 19.71 36.15
CA ARG A 87 64.77 20.04 35.77
C ARG A 87 65.13 19.55 34.36
N GLY A 88 65.95 20.32 33.65
CA GLY A 88 66.48 19.95 32.32
C GLY A 88 67.44 18.75 32.35
N LYS A 89 68.11 18.49 33.47
CA LYS A 89 68.90 17.27 33.73
C LYS A 89 68.46 16.66 35.09
N PRO A 90 67.77 15.51 35.10
CA PRO A 90 67.30 14.91 36.34
C PRO A 90 68.45 14.42 37.21
N LEU A 91 68.38 14.68 38.51
CA LEU A 91 69.32 14.17 39.52
C LEU A 91 68.97 12.73 39.90
N ARG A 92 69.87 12.07 40.63
CA ARG A 92 69.68 10.68 41.08
C ARG A 92 68.35 10.44 41.81
N ALA A 93 67.95 11.36 42.69
CA ALA A 93 66.68 11.25 43.41
C ALA A 93 65.46 11.30 42.47
N GLU A 94 65.50 12.15 41.44
CA GLU A 94 64.44 12.26 40.43
C GLU A 94 64.42 11.02 39.51
N LEU A 95 65.59 10.44 39.20
CA LEU A 95 65.68 9.17 38.47
C LEU A 95 65.14 7.98 39.28
N GLU A 96 65.38 7.96 40.60
CA GLU A 96 64.83 6.95 41.52
C GLU A 96 63.30 7.07 41.63
N GLU A 97 62.78 8.30 41.76
CA GLU A 97 61.34 8.58 41.78
C GLU A 97 60.66 8.18 40.46
N LEU A 98 61.22 8.57 39.31
CA LEU A 98 60.69 8.20 37.98
C LEU A 98 60.75 6.70 37.72
N SER A 99 61.83 6.02 38.14
CA SER A 99 61.94 4.56 38.02
C SER A 99 60.88 3.86 38.88
N PHE A 100 60.57 4.40 40.06
CA PHE A 100 59.50 3.88 40.91
C PHE A 100 58.11 4.14 40.33
N LEU A 101 57.86 5.33 39.78
CA LEU A 101 56.57 5.64 39.16
C LEU A 101 56.27 4.75 37.95
N LEU A 102 57.26 4.46 37.11
CA LEU A 102 57.05 3.73 35.85
C LEU A 102 57.11 2.20 36.01
N LEU A 103 57.95 1.68 36.91
CA LEU A 103 58.13 0.23 37.09
C LEU A 103 57.59 -0.31 38.41
N GLY A 104 57.34 0.56 39.38
CA GLY A 104 56.87 0.19 40.70
C GLY A 104 55.36 0.24 40.84
N ALA A 105 54.88 -0.13 42.02
CA ALA A 105 53.49 -0.05 42.42
C ALA A 105 53.12 1.40 42.78
N SER A 106 52.75 2.19 41.78
CA SER A 106 52.60 3.65 41.87
C SER A 106 51.18 4.15 41.59
N ALA A 107 50.37 3.35 40.90
CA ALA A 107 48.97 3.66 40.60
C ALA A 107 48.12 3.48 41.86
N ARG A 108 47.32 4.48 42.20
CA ARG A 108 46.52 4.50 43.42
C ARG A 108 45.05 4.37 43.08
N LEU A 109 44.44 3.23 43.42
CA LEU A 109 43.02 3.01 43.22
C LEU A 109 42.21 3.52 44.43
N ALA A 110 41.09 4.20 44.17
CA ALA A 110 40.14 4.52 45.23
C ALA A 110 39.55 3.22 45.81
N ALA A 111 39.29 3.18 47.12
CA ALA A 111 38.91 1.93 47.79
C ALA A 111 37.57 1.32 47.33
N GLN A 112 36.70 2.13 46.73
CA GLN A 112 35.46 1.68 46.11
C GLN A 112 35.69 0.88 44.81
N ASP A 113 36.83 1.09 44.15
CA ASP A 113 37.20 0.47 42.86
C ASP A 113 38.18 -0.70 43.03
N VAL A 114 38.60 -0.99 44.26
CA VAL A 114 39.42 -2.15 44.60
C VAL A 114 38.53 -3.40 44.67
N PRO A 115 38.83 -4.48 43.93
CA PRO A 115 38.13 -5.77 44.04
C PRO A 115 38.03 -6.29 45.48
N LEU A 116 36.90 -6.93 45.86
CA LEU A 116 36.65 -7.39 47.24
C LEU A 116 37.71 -8.38 47.77
N ASN A 117 38.28 -9.23 46.90
CA ASN A 117 39.37 -10.16 47.20
C ASN A 117 40.69 -9.45 47.56
N LEU A 118 40.81 -8.16 47.23
CA LEU A 118 41.94 -7.30 47.56
C LEU A 118 41.61 -6.35 48.72
N ARG A 119 40.39 -6.38 49.27
CA ARG A 119 39.98 -5.62 50.46
C ARG A 119 40.28 -6.46 51.72
N GLY A 120 41.23 -6.01 52.54
CA GLY A 120 41.50 -6.63 53.83
C GLY A 120 40.32 -6.45 54.80
N LEU A 121 39.85 -7.54 55.43
CA LEU A 121 38.65 -7.54 56.27
C LEU A 121 38.78 -6.71 57.58
N THR A 122 40.00 -6.46 58.06
CA THR A 122 40.25 -5.83 59.37
C THR A 122 41.42 -4.83 59.40
N ASP A 123 41.96 -4.44 58.24
CA ASP A 123 43.13 -3.55 58.20
C ASP A 123 42.72 -2.06 58.24
N PRO A 124 43.05 -1.28 59.29
CA PRO A 124 42.72 0.15 59.37
C PRO A 124 43.53 0.99 58.39
N THR A 125 44.65 0.47 57.89
CA THR A 125 45.34 1.02 56.74
C THR A 125 44.74 0.39 55.50
N MET A 126 43.64 0.99 55.05
CA MET A 126 43.08 0.72 53.72
C MET A 126 44.17 1.07 52.70
N HIS A 127 45.02 0.09 52.38
CA HIS A 127 45.99 0.18 51.31
C HIS A 127 45.17 0.41 50.05
N VAL A 128 45.06 1.68 49.67
CA VAL A 128 44.93 2.14 48.28
C VAL A 128 45.74 1.14 47.47
N GLY A 129 45.06 0.22 46.77
CA GLY A 129 45.73 -0.91 46.13
C GLY A 129 46.76 -0.32 45.18
N THR A 130 48.04 -0.40 45.54
CA THR A 130 49.10 0.15 44.71
C THR A 130 49.44 -0.89 43.66
N LEU A 131 49.08 -0.60 42.42
CA LEU A 131 49.36 -1.46 41.28
C LEU A 131 50.48 -0.84 40.44
N SER A 132 51.25 -1.69 39.75
CA SER A 132 52.10 -1.20 38.67
C SER A 132 51.24 -0.83 37.45
N LEU A 133 51.75 0.03 36.56
CA LEU A 133 51.04 0.36 35.32
C LEU A 133 50.69 -0.89 34.50
N HIS A 134 51.57 -1.90 34.52
CA HIS A 134 51.30 -3.19 33.89
C HIS A 134 50.14 -3.94 34.55
N ASP A 135 50.11 -4.00 35.88
CA ASP A 135 49.07 -4.72 36.61
C ASP A 135 47.71 -4.03 36.49
N VAL A 136 47.69 -2.69 36.39
CA VAL A 136 46.46 -1.95 36.07
C VAL A 136 45.87 -2.44 34.75
N VAL A 137 46.66 -2.54 33.69
CA VAL A 137 46.17 -3.03 32.39
C VAL A 137 45.75 -4.51 32.48
N ALA A 138 46.51 -5.33 33.21
CA ALA A 138 46.20 -6.75 33.40
C ALA A 138 44.85 -6.97 34.12
N GLU A 139 44.52 -6.15 35.12
CA GLU A 139 43.22 -6.18 35.82
C GLU A 139 42.08 -5.61 34.96
N MET A 140 42.37 -4.67 34.05
CA MET A 140 41.38 -4.14 33.10
C MET A 140 40.98 -5.17 32.05
N SER A 141 41.88 -6.07 31.63
CA SER A 141 41.61 -7.01 30.53
C SER A 141 40.38 -7.91 30.75
N PRO A 142 40.21 -8.63 31.88
CA PRO A 142 39.01 -9.43 32.12
C PRO A 142 37.71 -8.60 32.14
N ALA A 143 37.75 -7.40 32.74
CA ALA A 143 36.60 -6.49 32.77
C ALA A 143 36.22 -5.99 31.37
N TRP A 144 37.23 -5.72 30.52
CA TRP A 144 37.04 -5.35 29.12
C TRP A 144 36.38 -6.48 28.31
N ASP A 145 36.87 -7.71 28.46
CA ASP A 145 36.33 -8.87 27.75
C ASP A 145 34.88 -9.17 28.17
N GLU A 146 34.57 -9.07 29.48
CA GLU A 146 33.19 -9.24 29.98
C GLU A 146 32.23 -8.19 29.40
N VAL A 147 32.64 -6.92 29.39
CA VAL A 147 31.78 -5.83 28.91
C VAL A 147 31.59 -5.90 27.39
N THR A 148 32.65 -6.17 26.63
CA THR A 148 32.58 -6.24 25.16
C THR A 148 31.77 -7.46 24.69
N ASP A 149 31.83 -8.60 25.38
CA ASP A 149 30.96 -9.75 25.10
C ASP A 149 29.48 -9.39 25.28
N VAL A 150 29.11 -8.81 26.42
CA VAL A 150 27.71 -8.47 26.73
C VAL A 150 27.16 -7.43 25.75
N VAL A 151 27.91 -6.36 25.53
CA VAL A 151 27.53 -5.28 24.61
C VAL A 151 27.44 -5.78 23.17
N GLY A 152 28.37 -6.64 22.73
CA GLY A 152 28.34 -7.26 21.41
C GLY A 152 27.15 -8.20 21.22
N ARG A 153 26.84 -9.04 22.21
CA ARG A 153 25.65 -9.91 22.16
C ARG A 153 24.35 -9.12 22.07
N ALA A 154 24.21 -8.05 22.86
CA ALA A 154 23.04 -7.18 22.80
C ALA A 154 22.89 -6.52 21.42
N ASP A 155 24.00 -6.02 20.85
CA ASP A 155 24.02 -5.40 19.54
C ASP A 155 23.61 -6.36 18.42
N VAL A 156 24.12 -7.61 18.45
CA VAL A 156 23.76 -8.65 17.48
C VAL A 156 22.26 -8.98 17.54
N VAL A 157 21.69 -9.12 18.74
CA VAL A 157 20.25 -9.39 18.91
C VAL A 157 19.42 -8.26 18.31
N TRP A 158 19.77 -7.00 18.63
CA TRP A 158 19.03 -5.84 18.17
C TRP A 158 19.14 -5.65 16.66
N SER A 159 20.35 -5.72 16.11
CA SER A 159 20.63 -5.60 14.68
C SER A 159 19.93 -6.67 13.84
N ASN A 160 19.67 -7.85 14.41
CA ASN A 160 18.95 -8.93 13.72
C ASN A 160 17.43 -8.81 13.85
N LEU A 161 16.91 -8.48 15.04
CA LEU A 161 15.48 -8.55 15.32
C LEU A 161 14.73 -7.25 15.00
N VAL A 162 15.35 -6.09 15.16
CA VAL A 162 14.69 -4.80 14.89
C VAL A 162 14.25 -4.67 13.44
N PRO A 163 15.11 -4.94 12.43
CA PRO A 163 14.67 -4.83 11.03
C PRO A 163 13.50 -5.77 10.69
N VAL A 164 13.41 -6.92 11.37
CA VAL A 164 12.31 -7.87 11.20
C VAL A 164 11.02 -7.32 11.80
N LEU A 165 11.07 -6.75 13.01
CA LEU A 165 9.92 -6.13 13.65
C LEU A 165 9.46 -4.86 12.92
N ASP A 166 10.38 -4.04 12.44
CA ASP A 166 10.07 -2.84 11.65
C ASP A 166 9.40 -3.19 10.32
N ARG A 167 9.79 -4.31 9.69
CA ARG A 167 9.09 -4.83 8.51
C ARG A 167 7.65 -5.21 8.85
N PHE A 168 7.42 -5.93 9.96
CA PHE A 168 6.06 -6.27 10.39
C PHE A 168 5.22 -5.03 10.70
N ASP A 169 5.80 -4.01 11.34
CA ASP A 169 5.10 -2.74 11.58
C ASP A 169 4.72 -2.03 10.27
N GLY A 170 5.62 -2.04 9.29
CA GLY A 170 5.35 -1.52 7.95
C GLY A 170 4.20 -2.25 7.25
N GLU A 171 4.19 -3.59 7.29
CA GLU A 171 3.12 -4.41 6.73
C GLU A 171 1.78 -4.24 7.47
N VAL A 172 1.80 -4.09 8.80
CA VAL A 172 0.62 -3.77 9.62
C VAL A 172 0.06 -2.39 9.23
N ALA A 173 0.92 -1.38 9.08
CA ALA A 173 0.50 -0.03 8.68
C ALA A 173 -0.05 0.02 7.24
N ALA A 174 0.52 -0.76 6.32
CA ALA A 174 0.00 -0.90 4.96
C ALA A 174 -1.38 -1.58 4.96
N THR A 175 -1.55 -2.65 5.73
CA THR A 175 -2.83 -3.36 5.85
C THR A 175 -3.91 -2.50 6.49
N ASP A 176 -3.55 -1.74 7.53
CA ASP A 176 -4.42 -0.73 8.16
C ASP A 176 -4.87 0.34 7.17
N THR A 177 -4.00 0.74 6.25
CA THR A 177 -4.34 1.67 5.16
C THR A 177 -5.39 1.08 4.22
N GLY A 178 -5.23 -0.19 3.83
CA GLY A 178 -6.25 -0.89 3.05
C GLY A 178 -7.60 -1.00 3.77
N ILE A 179 -7.60 -1.25 5.08
CA ILE A 179 -8.84 -1.27 5.89
C ILE A 179 -9.51 0.11 5.92
N ARG A 180 -8.74 1.19 6.11
CA ARG A 180 -9.28 2.55 6.06
C ARG A 180 -9.85 2.88 4.69
N GLU A 181 -9.16 2.49 3.63
CA GLU A 181 -9.65 2.66 2.26
C GLU A 181 -10.95 1.90 2.05
N LEU A 182 -11.15 0.72 2.66
CA LEU A 182 -12.40 -0.06 2.62
C LEU A 182 -13.60 0.61 3.31
N GLY A 183 -13.38 1.68 4.07
CA GLY A 183 -14.42 2.33 4.88
C GLY A 183 -14.17 2.23 6.39
N GLY A 184 -13.02 1.69 6.79
CA GLY A 184 -12.61 1.60 8.18
C GLY A 184 -13.05 0.30 8.88
N PRO A 185 -12.92 0.25 10.22
CA PRO A 185 -13.17 -0.93 11.03
C PRO A 185 -14.56 -1.55 10.84
N ASP A 186 -15.59 -0.73 10.71
CA ASP A 186 -16.98 -1.18 10.61
C ASP A 186 -17.27 -1.90 9.28
N ALA A 187 -16.54 -1.54 8.21
CA ALA A 187 -16.69 -2.15 6.89
C ALA A 187 -15.96 -3.49 6.77
N ALA A 188 -14.96 -3.74 7.62
CA ALA A 188 -14.14 -4.94 7.63
C ALA A 188 -13.81 -5.39 9.07
N PRO A 189 -14.81 -5.81 9.86
CA PRO A 189 -14.61 -6.14 11.27
C PRO A 189 -13.67 -7.34 11.48
N GLU A 190 -13.85 -8.41 10.70
CA GLU A 190 -13.01 -9.61 10.80
C GLU A 190 -11.52 -9.34 10.47
N PRO A 191 -11.16 -8.69 9.34
CA PRO A 191 -9.77 -8.31 9.09
C PRO A 191 -9.21 -7.34 10.13
N THR A 192 -10.03 -6.44 10.67
CA THR A 192 -9.58 -5.46 11.68
C THR A 192 -9.22 -6.15 12.99
N GLU A 193 -10.09 -7.01 13.51
CA GLU A 193 -9.82 -7.79 14.72
C GLU A 193 -8.58 -8.68 14.56
N ALA A 194 -8.45 -9.33 13.41
CA ALA A 194 -7.28 -10.15 13.10
C ALA A 194 -5.98 -9.31 13.03
N LEU A 195 -6.03 -8.11 12.44
CA LEU A 195 -4.89 -7.19 12.38
C LEU A 195 -4.49 -6.71 13.78
N ASP A 196 -5.45 -6.40 14.65
CA ASP A 196 -5.19 -5.97 16.02
C ASP A 196 -4.57 -7.10 16.88
N ALA A 197 -4.99 -8.35 16.65
CA ALA A 197 -4.35 -9.51 17.25
C ALA A 197 -2.88 -9.66 16.79
N VAL A 198 -2.59 -9.43 15.49
CA VAL A 198 -1.22 -9.42 14.97
C VAL A 198 -0.41 -8.28 15.58
N ARG A 199 -0.95 -7.06 15.61
CA ARG A 199 -0.33 -5.88 16.22
C ARG A 199 0.06 -6.14 17.66
N SER A 200 -0.85 -6.69 18.45
CA SER A 200 -0.60 -7.04 19.86
C SER A 200 0.56 -8.02 20.03
N ARG A 201 0.70 -8.99 19.12
CA ARG A 201 1.81 -9.96 19.13
C ARG A 201 3.14 -9.33 18.72
N VAL A 202 3.14 -8.45 17.71
CA VAL A 202 4.34 -7.69 17.29
C VAL A 202 4.81 -6.76 18.42
N GLU A 203 3.89 -6.06 19.07
CA GLU A 203 4.20 -5.22 20.23
C GLU A 203 4.74 -6.05 21.41
N ALA A 204 4.19 -7.23 21.68
CA ALA A 204 4.70 -8.13 22.71
C ALA A 204 6.15 -8.55 22.40
N ALA A 205 6.44 -8.91 21.15
CA ALA A 205 7.81 -9.22 20.71
C ALA A 205 8.74 -8.01 20.86
N ARG A 206 8.30 -6.80 20.48
CA ARG A 206 9.08 -5.56 20.62
C ARG A 206 9.37 -5.24 22.08
N ARG A 207 8.39 -5.40 22.97
CA ARG A 207 8.60 -5.25 24.42
C ARG A 207 9.65 -6.22 24.95
N LEU A 208 9.60 -7.49 24.55
CA LEU A 208 10.61 -8.49 24.95
C LEU A 208 12.02 -8.14 24.46
N VAL A 209 12.16 -7.70 23.20
CA VAL A 209 13.47 -7.28 22.65
C VAL A 209 14.00 -6.04 23.36
N ALA A 210 13.13 -5.11 23.74
CA ALA A 210 13.53 -3.89 24.46
C ALA A 210 13.87 -4.15 25.95
N SER A 211 13.18 -5.09 26.60
CA SER A 211 13.30 -5.32 28.04
C SER A 211 14.32 -6.40 28.41
N ASP A 212 14.48 -7.46 27.60
CA ASP A 212 15.40 -8.56 27.90
C ASP A 212 16.07 -9.17 26.63
N PRO A 213 16.87 -8.39 25.88
CA PRO A 213 17.56 -8.86 24.67
C PRO A 213 18.57 -9.99 24.92
N LEU A 214 19.24 -10.01 26.07
CA LEU A 214 20.24 -11.05 26.39
C LEU A 214 19.61 -12.41 26.69
N ALA A 215 18.33 -12.47 27.09
CA ALA A 215 17.59 -13.73 27.14
C ALA A 215 17.31 -14.29 25.74
N LEU A 216 17.38 -13.46 24.70
CA LEU A 216 17.10 -13.79 23.31
C LEU A 216 18.35 -14.12 22.49
N THR A 217 19.53 -14.25 23.10
CA THR A 217 20.77 -14.58 22.36
C THR A 217 20.75 -15.96 21.72
N THR A 218 19.90 -16.86 22.23
CA THR A 218 19.63 -18.18 21.63
C THR A 218 18.35 -18.19 20.80
N ALA A 219 17.71 -17.04 20.58
CA ALA A 219 16.52 -16.94 19.76
C ALA A 219 16.84 -17.44 18.35
N THR A 220 16.10 -18.46 17.91
CA THR A 220 16.09 -18.87 16.51
C THR A 220 15.50 -17.74 15.68
N ARG A 221 15.87 -17.64 14.39
CA ARG A 221 15.27 -16.68 13.44
C ARG A 221 13.72 -16.71 13.38
N GLU A 222 13.10 -17.74 13.93
CA GLU A 222 11.67 -18.02 13.89
C GLU A 222 10.93 -17.62 15.19
N ARG A 223 11.62 -17.41 16.32
CA ARG A 223 10.97 -17.20 17.63
C ARG A 223 11.67 -16.15 18.49
N ILE A 224 10.89 -15.27 19.11
CA ILE A 224 11.32 -14.32 20.14
C ILE A 224 10.64 -14.71 21.45
N GLY A 225 11.34 -15.46 22.30
CA GLY A 225 10.74 -16.09 23.48
C GLY A 225 9.58 -17.00 23.08
N ASP A 226 8.39 -16.70 23.60
CA ASP A 226 7.15 -17.42 23.26
C ASP A 226 6.47 -16.93 21.97
N VAL A 227 6.95 -15.82 21.39
CA VAL A 227 6.37 -15.24 20.18
C VAL A 227 6.96 -15.91 18.93
N ASP A 228 6.11 -16.61 18.19
CA ASP A 228 6.46 -17.20 16.90
C ASP A 228 6.31 -16.17 15.76
N LEU A 229 7.44 -15.82 15.14
CA LEU A 229 7.54 -14.85 14.04
C LEU A 229 6.97 -15.40 12.73
N THR A 230 7.11 -16.70 12.49
CA THR A 230 6.52 -17.34 11.29
C THR A 230 4.99 -17.34 11.37
N ALA A 231 4.46 -17.46 12.57
CA ALA A 231 3.03 -17.36 12.81
C ALA A 231 2.50 -15.93 12.72
N ILE A 232 3.29 -14.92 13.10
CA ILE A 232 2.97 -13.51 12.83
C ILE A 232 2.93 -13.27 11.32
N GLU A 233 3.98 -13.67 10.62
CA GLU A 233 4.10 -13.45 9.17
C GLU A 233 2.96 -14.10 8.39
N ARG A 234 2.59 -15.34 8.74
CA ARG A 234 1.46 -16.03 8.13
C ARG A 234 0.13 -15.33 8.43
N ALA A 235 -0.13 -14.95 9.68
CA ALA A 235 -1.35 -14.25 10.04
C ALA A 235 -1.45 -12.90 9.32
N LEU A 236 -0.34 -12.16 9.21
CA LEU A 236 -0.30 -10.89 8.49
C LEU A 236 -0.56 -11.07 7.01
N ARG A 237 0.03 -12.10 6.39
CA ARG A 237 -0.26 -12.48 5.00
C ARG A 237 -1.76 -12.78 4.80
N GLU A 238 -2.34 -13.62 5.64
CA GLU A 238 -3.77 -13.98 5.61
C GLU A 238 -4.68 -12.74 5.69
N VAL A 239 -4.42 -11.84 6.64
CA VAL A 239 -5.20 -10.59 6.79
C VAL A 239 -5.00 -9.67 5.59
N SER A 240 -3.75 -9.48 5.13
CA SER A 240 -3.45 -8.62 3.98
C SER A 240 -4.09 -9.13 2.69
N ASP A 241 -4.15 -10.45 2.50
CA ASP A 241 -4.81 -11.07 1.36
C ASP A 241 -6.33 -10.91 1.46
N ALA A 242 -6.92 -11.08 2.65
CA ALA A 242 -8.34 -10.85 2.88
C ALA A 242 -8.75 -9.40 2.56
N VAL A 243 -7.97 -8.41 3.04
CA VAL A 243 -8.18 -6.98 2.72
C VAL A 243 -8.07 -6.75 1.21
N ARG A 244 -7.06 -7.31 0.55
CA ARG A 244 -6.89 -7.18 -0.91
C ARG A 244 -8.06 -7.78 -1.69
N GLN A 245 -8.58 -8.94 -1.27
CA GLN A 245 -9.74 -9.55 -1.91
C GLN A 245 -11.00 -8.68 -1.74
N LEU A 246 -11.24 -8.13 -0.56
CA LEU A 246 -12.36 -7.21 -0.32
C LEU A 246 -12.25 -5.95 -1.19
N THR A 247 -11.05 -5.39 -1.32
CA THR A 247 -10.80 -4.23 -2.20
C THR A 247 -11.13 -4.55 -3.64
N LEU A 248 -10.67 -5.70 -4.16
CA LEU A 248 -10.98 -6.13 -5.53
C LEU A 248 -12.49 -6.33 -5.76
N VAL A 249 -13.20 -6.90 -4.78
CA VAL A 249 -14.66 -7.08 -4.85
C VAL A 249 -15.37 -5.72 -4.93
N ARG A 250 -14.94 -4.75 -4.12
CA ARG A 250 -15.50 -3.40 -4.13
C ARG A 250 -15.21 -2.66 -5.43
N GLU A 251 -13.96 -2.64 -5.89
CA GLU A 251 -13.58 -2.00 -7.15
C GLU A 251 -14.40 -2.57 -8.32
N ARG A 252 -14.55 -3.89 -8.38
CA ARG A 252 -15.38 -4.54 -9.40
C ARG A 252 -16.85 -4.16 -9.30
N PHE A 253 -17.37 -3.97 -8.09
CA PHE A 253 -18.74 -3.51 -7.86
C PHE A 253 -18.93 -2.06 -8.33
N GLU A 254 -18.00 -1.17 -8.00
CA GLU A 254 -18.02 0.23 -8.44
C GLU A 254 -17.93 0.33 -9.96
N ASP A 255 -17.04 -0.45 -10.59
CA ASP A 255 -16.92 -0.56 -12.04
C ASP A 255 -18.23 -1.00 -12.71
N ARG A 256 -18.88 -2.05 -12.19
CA ARG A 256 -20.16 -2.53 -12.74
C ARG A 256 -21.26 -1.50 -12.56
N THR A 257 -21.34 -0.87 -11.40
CA THR A 257 -22.33 0.17 -11.09
C THR A 257 -22.15 1.37 -12.01
N GLY A 258 -20.91 1.81 -12.24
CA GLY A 258 -20.58 2.90 -13.16
C GLY A 258 -20.95 2.56 -14.61
N ARG A 259 -20.59 1.36 -15.09
CA ARG A 259 -20.97 0.90 -16.44
C ARG A 259 -22.48 0.85 -16.63
N LEU A 260 -23.20 0.30 -15.67
CA LEU A 260 -24.67 0.25 -15.71
C LEU A 260 -25.27 1.66 -15.68
N GLY A 261 -24.70 2.58 -14.88
CA GLY A 261 -25.06 4.00 -14.91
C GLY A 261 -24.97 4.60 -16.31
N SER A 262 -23.86 4.39 -17.02
CA SER A 262 -23.69 4.85 -18.40
C SER A 262 -24.68 4.20 -19.38
N VAL A 263 -25.00 2.91 -19.21
CA VAL A 263 -26.03 2.23 -20.02
C VAL A 263 -27.41 2.84 -19.79
N LEU A 264 -27.75 3.18 -18.55
CA LEU A 264 -29.03 3.81 -18.21
C LEU A 264 -29.13 5.26 -18.68
N GLU A 265 -28.04 6.02 -18.68
CA GLU A 265 -27.97 7.36 -19.30
C GLU A 265 -28.20 7.30 -20.82
N GLU A 266 -27.56 6.36 -21.51
CA GLU A 266 -27.80 6.14 -22.94
C GLU A 266 -29.24 5.71 -23.20
N LEU A 267 -29.80 4.82 -22.37
CA LEU A 267 -31.19 4.40 -22.48
C LEU A 267 -32.15 5.59 -22.36
N GLU A 268 -31.96 6.46 -21.36
CA GLU A 268 -32.79 7.66 -21.19
C GLU A 268 -32.70 8.61 -22.40
N TYR A 269 -31.48 8.80 -22.94
CA TYR A 269 -31.30 9.58 -24.15
C TYR A 269 -32.07 9.00 -25.33
N GLN A 270 -32.01 7.68 -25.53
CA GLN A 270 -32.74 6.98 -26.59
C GLN A 270 -34.26 6.99 -26.38
N GLU A 271 -34.74 6.91 -25.14
CA GLU A 271 -36.16 7.07 -24.79
C GLU A 271 -36.65 8.46 -25.20
N GLY A 272 -35.90 9.50 -24.86
CA GLY A 272 -36.19 10.88 -25.24
C GLY A 272 -36.16 11.12 -26.76
N ASP A 273 -35.17 10.55 -27.48
CA ASP A 273 -35.12 10.62 -28.95
C ASP A 273 -36.32 9.91 -29.59
N THR A 274 -36.66 8.72 -29.10
CA THR A 274 -37.79 7.94 -29.59
C THR A 274 -39.12 8.65 -29.34
N ALA A 275 -39.28 9.32 -28.20
CA ALA A 275 -40.45 10.15 -27.91
C ALA A 275 -40.56 11.35 -28.88
N ARG A 276 -39.45 12.03 -29.18
CA ARG A 276 -39.42 13.11 -30.19
C ARG A 276 -39.77 12.59 -31.59
N ARG A 277 -39.25 11.42 -31.98
CA ARG A 277 -39.58 10.75 -33.25
C ARG A 277 -41.05 10.41 -33.34
N ARG A 278 -41.64 9.89 -32.26
CA ARG A 278 -43.07 9.59 -32.20
C ARG A 278 -43.91 10.84 -32.46
N VAL A 279 -43.60 11.97 -31.82
CA VAL A 279 -44.27 13.25 -32.06
C VAL A 279 -44.11 13.67 -33.52
N HIS A 280 -42.91 13.52 -34.09
CA HIS A 280 -42.65 13.81 -35.50
C HIS A 280 -43.52 12.94 -36.45
N VAL A 281 -43.56 11.63 -36.25
CA VAL A 281 -44.38 10.68 -37.03
C VAL A 281 -45.86 11.05 -36.95
N LEU A 282 -46.39 11.27 -35.74
CA LEU A 282 -47.80 11.60 -35.52
C LEU A 282 -48.20 12.96 -36.14
N SER A 283 -47.26 13.90 -36.27
CA SER A 283 -47.52 15.17 -37.00
C SER A 283 -47.61 14.99 -38.53
N ARG A 284 -47.10 13.87 -39.05
CA ARG A 284 -46.97 13.61 -40.50
C ARG A 284 -47.91 12.50 -40.99
N ILE A 285 -48.32 11.60 -40.12
CA ILE A 285 -49.10 10.39 -40.42
C ILE A 285 -50.32 10.36 -39.50
N SER A 286 -51.51 10.15 -40.06
CA SER A 286 -52.78 10.09 -39.30
C SER A 286 -53.00 8.75 -38.59
N ASP A 287 -52.01 7.86 -38.56
CA ASP A 287 -52.13 6.48 -38.07
C ASP A 287 -52.13 6.44 -36.53
N LYS A 288 -53.21 5.90 -35.96
CA LYS A 288 -53.38 5.76 -34.51
C LYS A 288 -52.67 4.55 -33.92
N ARG A 289 -52.06 3.68 -34.74
CA ARG A 289 -51.39 2.45 -34.31
C ARG A 289 -49.95 2.67 -33.81
N VAL A 290 -49.44 3.91 -33.83
CA VAL A 290 -48.08 4.22 -33.36
C VAL A 290 -48.00 4.02 -31.83
N PRO A 291 -47.19 3.08 -31.33
CA PRO A 291 -47.15 2.74 -29.91
C PRO A 291 -46.61 3.89 -29.04
N GLU A 292 -46.91 3.87 -27.74
CA GLU A 292 -46.26 4.74 -26.76
C GLU A 292 -44.83 4.28 -26.48
N VAL A 293 -43.97 5.24 -26.10
CA VAL A 293 -42.58 4.94 -25.78
C VAL A 293 -42.51 4.44 -24.33
N PRO A 294 -41.98 3.23 -24.07
CA PRO A 294 -41.77 2.77 -22.70
C PRO A 294 -40.66 3.61 -22.05
N LEU A 295 -40.99 4.29 -20.95
CA LEU A 295 -40.03 5.09 -20.17
C LEU A 295 -39.63 4.29 -18.92
N ARG A 296 -38.44 3.68 -18.95
CA ARG A 296 -37.94 2.77 -17.90
C ARG A 296 -36.64 3.27 -17.28
N ALA A 297 -35.86 4.09 -17.98
CA ALA A 297 -34.54 4.51 -17.54
C ALA A 297 -34.54 5.17 -16.14
N ALA A 298 -35.49 6.07 -15.87
CA ALA A 298 -35.60 6.74 -14.57
C ALA A 298 -35.82 5.77 -13.40
N THR A 299 -36.76 4.83 -13.54
CA THR A 299 -37.05 3.83 -12.50
C THR A 299 -35.86 2.88 -12.26
N LEU A 300 -35.13 2.51 -13.33
CA LEU A 300 -33.93 1.69 -13.20
C LEU A 300 -32.79 2.45 -12.53
N ARG A 301 -32.67 3.76 -12.78
CA ARG A 301 -31.68 4.63 -12.13
C ARG A 301 -31.94 4.78 -10.63
N ASP A 302 -33.21 4.93 -10.23
CA ASP A 302 -33.60 4.99 -8.82
C ASP A 302 -33.31 3.67 -8.08
N ARG A 303 -33.47 2.53 -8.78
CA ARG A 303 -33.06 1.23 -8.25
C ARG A 303 -31.54 1.12 -8.13
N LEU A 304 -30.79 1.61 -9.11
CA LEU A 304 -29.32 1.62 -9.08
C LEU A 304 -28.79 2.46 -7.91
N SER A 305 -29.34 3.65 -7.67
CA SER A 305 -28.94 4.52 -6.56
C SER A 305 -29.21 3.87 -5.21
N SER A 306 -30.41 3.29 -5.03
CA SER A 306 -30.77 2.54 -3.83
C SER A 306 -29.84 1.36 -3.58
N LEU A 307 -29.46 0.63 -4.64
CA LEU A 307 -28.53 -0.49 -4.56
C LEU A 307 -27.11 -0.04 -4.21
N ALA A 308 -26.65 1.09 -4.75
CA ALA A 308 -25.35 1.66 -4.42
C ALA A 308 -25.26 2.10 -2.94
N GLU A 309 -26.38 2.54 -2.35
CA GLU A 309 -26.45 2.84 -0.91
C GLU A 309 -26.37 1.58 -0.05
N LEU A 310 -27.11 0.53 -0.43
CA LEU A 310 -27.05 -0.78 0.23
C LEU A 310 -25.68 -1.46 0.06
N GLY A 311 -24.98 -1.15 -1.04
CA GLY A 311 -23.60 -1.56 -1.30
C GLY A 311 -22.65 -1.26 -0.14
N ARG A 312 -22.89 -0.18 0.60
CA ARG A 312 -22.07 0.24 1.74
C ARG A 312 -22.32 -0.59 3.01
N ALA A 313 -23.39 -1.38 3.04
CA ALA A 313 -23.78 -2.20 4.20
C ALA A 313 -23.25 -3.65 4.16
N GLY A 314 -22.58 -4.07 3.08
CA GLY A 314 -21.67 -5.23 3.10
C GLY A 314 -22.20 -6.62 2.73
N ASP A 315 -23.47 -6.81 2.33
CA ASP A 315 -23.98 -8.11 1.85
C ASP A 315 -23.68 -8.34 0.35
N TRP A 316 -22.40 -8.58 0.03
CA TRP A 316 -21.88 -8.63 -1.34
C TRP A 316 -22.53 -9.71 -2.22
N ALA A 317 -22.93 -10.84 -1.63
CA ALA A 317 -23.56 -11.93 -2.36
C ALA A 317 -24.96 -11.53 -2.84
N ARG A 318 -25.75 -10.90 -1.97
CA ARG A 318 -27.06 -10.37 -2.33
C ARG A 318 -26.94 -9.22 -3.34
N ILE A 319 -26.04 -8.28 -3.09
CA ILE A 319 -25.81 -7.12 -3.97
C ILE A 319 -25.43 -7.56 -5.38
N SER A 320 -24.55 -8.56 -5.52
CA SER A 320 -24.12 -9.05 -6.84
C SER A 320 -25.26 -9.66 -7.66
N ARG A 321 -26.20 -10.35 -7.00
CA ARG A 321 -27.40 -10.90 -7.65
C ARG A 321 -28.35 -9.79 -8.09
N GLU A 322 -28.68 -8.86 -7.20
CA GLU A 322 -29.55 -7.71 -7.49
C GLU A 322 -28.97 -6.84 -8.63
N LEU A 323 -27.64 -6.66 -8.66
CA LEU A 323 -26.98 -5.94 -9.74
C LEU A 323 -27.09 -6.68 -11.07
N SER A 324 -26.92 -8.01 -11.06
CA SER A 324 -27.08 -8.83 -12.27
C SER A 324 -28.53 -8.81 -12.79
N GLU A 325 -29.51 -8.80 -11.88
CA GLU A 325 -30.93 -8.64 -12.24
C GLU A 325 -31.18 -7.26 -12.87
N LEU A 326 -30.60 -6.21 -12.31
CA LEU A 326 -30.75 -4.85 -12.84
C LEU A 326 -30.04 -4.66 -14.20
N GLU A 327 -28.89 -5.29 -14.40
CA GLU A 327 -28.20 -5.34 -15.70
C GLU A 327 -29.08 -6.01 -16.77
N ASN A 328 -29.73 -7.15 -16.43
CA ASN A 328 -30.66 -7.82 -17.32
C ASN A 328 -31.91 -6.97 -17.62
N ASP A 329 -32.48 -6.32 -16.61
CA ASP A 329 -33.63 -5.43 -16.76
C ASP A 329 -33.32 -4.24 -17.70
N ALA A 330 -32.10 -3.71 -17.63
CA ALA A 330 -31.65 -2.63 -18.50
C ALA A 330 -31.50 -3.08 -19.96
N GLU A 331 -30.94 -4.27 -20.18
CA GLU A 331 -30.84 -4.85 -21.53
C GLU A 331 -32.24 -5.13 -22.12
N GLU A 332 -33.14 -5.73 -21.34
CA GLU A 332 -34.51 -5.99 -21.79
C GLU A 332 -35.28 -4.69 -22.08
N ALA A 333 -35.03 -3.63 -21.32
CA ALA A 333 -35.61 -2.31 -21.60
C ALA A 333 -35.06 -1.72 -22.91
N ARG A 334 -33.77 -1.89 -23.17
CA ARG A 334 -33.11 -1.44 -24.41
C ARG A 334 -33.66 -2.18 -25.64
N GLU A 335 -33.77 -3.49 -25.59
CA GLU A 335 -34.34 -4.30 -26.67
C GLU A 335 -35.80 -3.91 -26.95
N ARG A 336 -36.61 -3.74 -25.89
CA ARG A 336 -38.00 -3.30 -26.01
C ARG A 336 -38.12 -1.90 -26.62
N LEU A 337 -37.25 -0.97 -26.23
CA LEU A 337 -37.22 0.37 -26.81
C LEU A 337 -36.84 0.34 -28.30
N GLN A 338 -35.85 -0.45 -28.68
CA GLN A 338 -35.44 -0.60 -30.09
C GLN A 338 -36.58 -1.16 -30.95
N ALA A 339 -37.28 -2.20 -30.48
CA ALA A 339 -38.45 -2.74 -31.15
C ALA A 339 -39.58 -1.70 -31.28
N THR A 340 -39.83 -0.92 -30.22
CA THR A 340 -40.83 0.15 -30.23
C THR A 340 -40.46 1.25 -31.22
N ARG A 341 -39.19 1.65 -31.27
CA ARG A 341 -38.69 2.65 -32.23
C ARG A 341 -38.86 2.19 -33.66
N ALA A 342 -38.55 0.93 -33.98
CA ALA A 342 -38.77 0.37 -35.30
C ALA A 342 -40.26 0.43 -35.71
N HIS A 343 -41.18 0.13 -34.77
CA HIS A 343 -42.62 0.28 -35.00
C HIS A 343 -43.05 1.73 -35.20
N ILE A 344 -42.45 2.68 -34.48
CA ILE A 344 -42.72 4.13 -34.63
C ILE A 344 -42.26 4.64 -35.99
N ASP A 345 -41.10 4.21 -36.47
CA ASP A 345 -40.51 4.70 -37.73
C ASP A 345 -41.17 4.03 -38.97
N ALA A 346 -41.77 2.84 -38.82
CA ALA A 346 -42.34 2.06 -39.92
C ALA A 346 -43.38 2.79 -40.78
N PRO A 347 -44.34 3.58 -40.25
CA PRO A 347 -45.31 4.30 -41.08
C PRO A 347 -44.69 5.39 -41.95
N LEU A 348 -43.67 6.10 -41.45
CA LEU A 348 -42.95 7.09 -42.27
C LEU A 348 -42.14 6.41 -43.37
N ALA A 349 -41.42 5.33 -43.04
CA ALA A 349 -40.71 4.54 -44.03
C ALA A 349 -41.66 4.02 -45.11
N LYS A 350 -42.85 3.54 -44.73
CA LYS A 350 -43.86 3.08 -45.70
C LYS A 350 -44.38 4.21 -46.58
N ARG A 351 -44.58 5.42 -46.03
CA ARG A 351 -44.97 6.59 -46.83
C ARG A 351 -43.90 6.92 -47.88
N ASP A 352 -42.62 6.91 -47.49
CA ASP A 352 -41.53 7.26 -48.39
C ASP A 352 -41.30 6.16 -49.46
N GLU A 353 -41.50 4.89 -49.11
CA GLU A 353 -41.57 3.77 -50.06
C GLU A 353 -42.69 4.00 -51.10
N LEU A 354 -43.92 4.30 -50.66
CA LEU A 354 -45.06 4.57 -51.54
C LEU A 354 -44.81 5.76 -52.47
N ARG A 355 -44.12 6.81 -51.99
CA ARG A 355 -43.73 7.96 -52.82
C ARG A 355 -42.77 7.56 -53.93
N GLY A 356 -41.72 6.80 -53.61
CA GLY A 356 -40.77 6.28 -54.60
C GLY A 356 -41.46 5.34 -55.61
N LEU A 357 -42.41 4.54 -55.13
CA LEU A 357 -43.18 3.62 -55.95
C LEU A 357 -44.09 4.35 -56.94
N VAL A 358 -44.86 5.34 -56.49
CA VAL A 358 -45.69 6.16 -57.40
C VAL A 358 -44.84 6.85 -58.47
N GLN A 359 -43.68 7.37 -58.09
CA GLN A 359 -42.75 8.03 -59.01
C GLN A 359 -42.18 7.04 -60.05
N SER A 360 -41.84 5.82 -59.66
CA SER A 360 -41.31 4.81 -60.59
C SER A 360 -42.36 4.34 -61.59
N TYR A 361 -43.60 4.12 -61.13
CA TYR A 361 -44.72 3.77 -62.01
C TYR A 361 -45.14 4.94 -62.92
N ARG A 362 -45.00 6.19 -62.47
CA ARG A 362 -45.18 7.36 -63.34
C ARG A 362 -44.16 7.39 -64.47
N ALA A 363 -42.88 7.20 -64.16
CA ALA A 363 -41.82 7.11 -65.18
C ALA A 363 -42.02 5.91 -66.13
N MET A 364 -42.61 4.82 -65.65
CA MET A 364 -42.98 3.67 -66.46
C MET A 364 -44.14 3.98 -67.43
N ALA A 365 -45.21 4.63 -66.95
CA ALA A 365 -46.34 5.05 -67.77
C ALA A 365 -45.92 6.06 -68.85
N SER A 366 -45.02 7.01 -68.52
CA SER A 366 -44.50 7.99 -69.49
C SER A 366 -43.68 7.35 -70.60
N ARG A 367 -42.90 6.30 -70.31
CA ARG A 367 -42.12 5.58 -71.34
C ARG A 367 -42.98 4.84 -72.36
N GLY A 368 -44.19 4.41 -71.99
CA GLY A 368 -45.14 3.77 -72.90
C GLY A 368 -46.17 4.74 -73.51
N GLY A 369 -46.01 6.06 -73.37
CA GLY A 369 -46.98 7.04 -73.90
C GLY A 369 -48.33 7.11 -73.18
N HIS A 370 -48.57 6.27 -72.16
CA HIS A 370 -49.84 6.16 -71.43
C HIS A 370 -50.03 7.20 -70.32
N ALA A 371 -49.02 8.05 -70.08
CA ALA A 371 -49.05 9.01 -68.97
C ALA A 371 -50.17 10.04 -69.06
N GLU A 372 -50.63 10.37 -70.26
CA GLU A 372 -51.69 11.36 -70.50
C GLU A 372 -53.10 10.75 -70.59
N LEU A 373 -53.23 9.44 -70.40
CA LEU A 373 -54.55 8.81 -70.31
C LEU A 373 -55.29 9.33 -69.08
N GLY A 374 -56.42 10.02 -69.29
CA GLY A 374 -57.19 10.69 -68.25
C GLY A 374 -57.43 9.87 -66.96
N PRO A 375 -57.78 8.57 -67.04
CA PRO A 375 -57.93 7.72 -65.86
C PRO A 375 -56.62 7.50 -65.08
N LEU A 376 -55.47 7.34 -65.76
CA LEU A 376 -54.16 7.16 -65.12
C LEU A 376 -53.64 8.46 -64.52
N GLU A 377 -53.82 9.59 -65.21
CA GLU A 377 -53.46 10.91 -64.69
C GLU A 377 -54.26 11.23 -63.42
N SER A 378 -55.57 10.96 -63.42
CA SER A 378 -56.43 11.20 -62.26
C SER A 378 -56.01 10.37 -61.04
N LEU A 379 -55.68 9.08 -61.24
CA LEU A 379 -55.19 8.20 -60.18
C LEU A 379 -53.82 8.65 -59.65
N TYR A 380 -52.92 9.09 -60.55
CA TYR A 380 -51.61 9.61 -60.17
C TYR A 380 -51.72 10.91 -59.34
N VAL A 381 -52.52 11.87 -59.80
CA VAL A 381 -52.75 13.14 -59.08
C VAL A 381 -53.37 12.87 -57.70
N HIS A 382 -54.33 11.95 -57.62
CA HIS A 382 -54.95 11.57 -56.35
C HIS A 382 -53.95 10.89 -55.38
N ALA A 383 -53.12 9.97 -55.88
CA ALA A 383 -52.06 9.34 -55.10
C ALA A 383 -51.04 10.38 -54.58
N LYS A 384 -50.66 11.33 -55.44
CA LYS A 384 -49.71 12.40 -55.11
C LYS A 384 -50.28 13.35 -54.06
N ASP A 385 -51.54 13.77 -54.19
CA ASP A 385 -52.17 14.65 -53.20
C ASP A 385 -52.20 14.00 -51.80
N LEU A 386 -52.61 12.72 -51.73
CA LEU A 386 -52.64 11.98 -50.46
C LEU A 386 -51.25 11.78 -49.84
N LEU A 387 -50.24 11.41 -50.64
CA LEU A 387 -48.90 11.10 -50.14
C LEU A 387 -48.09 12.35 -49.75
N TRP A 388 -48.34 13.52 -50.34
CA TRP A 388 -47.63 14.76 -50.03
C TRP A 388 -48.35 15.67 -49.03
N ARG A 389 -49.59 15.35 -48.65
CA ARG A 389 -50.29 15.99 -47.53
C ARG A 389 -49.68 15.61 -46.18
N ALA A 390 -49.81 16.50 -45.20
CA ALA A 390 -49.54 16.22 -43.80
C ALA A 390 -50.75 16.67 -42.95
N PRO A 391 -51.35 15.78 -42.13
CA PRO A 391 -51.01 14.36 -41.96
C PRO A 391 -51.56 13.46 -43.09
N CYS A 392 -50.84 12.37 -43.40
CA CYS A 392 -51.18 11.41 -44.45
C CYS A 392 -51.94 10.20 -43.89
N GLU A 393 -53.08 9.85 -44.51
CA GLU A 393 -53.83 8.63 -44.22
C GLU A 393 -53.23 7.44 -44.97
N LEU A 394 -52.29 6.75 -44.32
CA LEU A 394 -51.45 5.73 -44.95
C LEU A 394 -52.24 4.58 -45.59
N ASP A 395 -53.31 4.12 -44.95
CA ASP A 395 -54.15 3.02 -45.46
C ASP A 395 -54.90 3.44 -46.74
N VAL A 396 -55.37 4.69 -46.81
CA VAL A 396 -56.04 5.24 -47.99
C VAL A 396 -55.01 5.42 -49.11
N ALA A 397 -53.87 6.04 -48.80
CA ALA A 397 -52.79 6.24 -49.77
C ALA A 397 -52.33 4.91 -50.37
N THR A 398 -52.12 3.87 -49.55
CA THR A 398 -51.72 2.53 -50.01
C THR A 398 -52.70 1.97 -51.04
N ARG A 399 -54.02 2.01 -50.75
CA ARG A 399 -55.05 1.52 -51.69
C ARG A 399 -55.05 2.28 -53.01
N VAL A 400 -54.87 3.59 -52.97
CA VAL A 400 -54.83 4.44 -54.19
C VAL A 400 -53.58 4.14 -55.02
N VAL A 401 -52.42 3.98 -54.37
CA VAL A 401 -51.18 3.59 -55.07
C VAL A 401 -51.33 2.22 -55.73
N THR A 402 -51.86 1.21 -55.03
CA THR A 402 -52.07 -0.12 -55.62
C THR A 402 -52.98 -0.07 -56.84
N ARG A 403 -54.10 0.67 -56.78
CA ARG A 403 -54.99 0.86 -57.94
C ARG A 403 -54.27 1.54 -59.11
N TYR A 404 -53.43 2.52 -58.83
CA TYR A 404 -52.63 3.17 -59.87
C TYR A 404 -51.63 2.19 -60.52
N GLN A 405 -50.92 1.38 -59.72
CA GLN A 405 -50.00 0.37 -60.22
C GLN A 405 -50.69 -0.66 -61.12
N GLU A 406 -51.82 -1.20 -60.67
CA GLU A 406 -52.61 -2.18 -61.43
C GLU A 406 -53.06 -1.59 -62.78
N ALA A 407 -53.50 -0.33 -62.79
CA ALA A 407 -53.93 0.35 -64.00
C ALA A 407 -52.76 0.60 -64.98
N VAL A 408 -51.56 0.98 -64.49
CA VAL A 408 -50.37 1.14 -65.33
C VAL A 408 -49.93 -0.19 -65.94
N ILE A 409 -49.93 -1.27 -65.15
CA ILE A 409 -49.58 -2.62 -65.63
C ILE A 409 -50.58 -3.11 -66.67
N ALA A 410 -51.88 -2.88 -66.46
CA ALA A 410 -52.93 -3.24 -67.40
C ALA A 410 -52.78 -2.50 -68.75
N ALA A 411 -52.49 -1.19 -68.71
CA ALA A 411 -52.26 -0.40 -69.93
C ALA A 411 -51.08 -0.94 -70.76
N GLN A 412 -49.96 -1.26 -70.11
CA GLN A 412 -48.78 -1.85 -70.80
C GLN A 412 -49.04 -3.25 -71.36
N ARG A 413 -49.84 -4.07 -70.68
CA ARG A 413 -50.21 -5.40 -71.20
C ARG A 413 -51.07 -5.28 -72.45
N ASN A 414 -52.01 -4.34 -72.48
CA ASN A 414 -52.86 -4.09 -73.62
C ASN A 414 -52.05 -3.57 -74.83
N GLU A 415 -51.06 -2.71 -74.61
CA GLU A 415 -50.13 -2.26 -75.65
C GLU A 415 -49.31 -3.41 -76.24
N ARG A 416 -48.71 -4.28 -75.40
CA ARG A 416 -47.97 -5.46 -75.87
C ARG A 416 -48.84 -6.50 -76.59
N ALA A 417 -50.13 -6.56 -76.25
CA ALA A 417 -51.08 -7.42 -76.94
C ALA A 417 -51.48 -6.85 -78.32
N ALA A 418 -51.61 -5.53 -78.44
CA ALA A 418 -51.85 -4.85 -79.71
C ALA A 418 -50.65 -4.99 -80.66
N ASP A 419 -49.42 -4.78 -80.16
CA ASP A 419 -48.18 -4.86 -80.94
C ASP A 419 -47.88 -6.29 -81.46
N LYS A 420 -48.31 -7.33 -80.72
CA LYS A 420 -48.26 -8.74 -81.17
C LYS A 420 -49.39 -9.13 -82.13
N GLY A 421 -50.49 -8.38 -82.14
CA GLY A 421 -51.60 -8.57 -83.07
C GLY A 421 -51.30 -7.98 -84.46
N GLU A 422 -50.51 -6.90 -84.52
CA GLU A 422 -50.06 -6.27 -85.78
C GLU A 422 -48.91 -7.01 -86.48
N GLN A 423 -48.22 -7.94 -85.80
CA GLN A 423 -47.11 -8.73 -86.36
C GLN A 423 -47.53 -10.11 -86.89
N ARG A 424 -48.83 -10.42 -86.98
CA ARG A 424 -49.35 -11.70 -87.48
C ARG A 424 -49.98 -11.60 -88.86
#